data_AF-X1PRI5-F1
#
_entry.id   AF-X1PRI5-F1
#
_cell.length_a   1.000
_cell.length_b   1.000
_cell.length_c   1.000
_cell.angle_alpha   90.00
_cell.angle_beta   90.00
_cell.angle_gamma   90.00
#
_symmetry.space_group_name_H-M   'P 1'
#
loop_
_entity.id
_entity.type
_entity.pdbx_description
1 polymer ?
#
loop_
_entity_poly.entity_id
_entity_poly.type
_entity_poly.pdbx_seq_one_letter_code
_entity_poly.pdbx_strand_id
1 'polypeptide(L)'
;EEIKQSPLLILDDFGEQSATPWAREKLYQLINYRYNARLPMVITTCLSLDEIETRISSRMVDPRLSLVFNIIAPDYRGDVAASRRAKRY
;
A
#
# COMPACT_ATOMS: atom_id res chain seq x y z
N GLU A 1 14.58 12.35 -9.45
CA GLU A 1 13.39 12.88 -10.17
C GLU A 1 12.66 11.80 -10.97
N GLU A 2 13.37 10.85 -11.61
CA GLU A 2 12.74 9.75 -12.38
C GLU A 2 11.60 8.99 -11.65
N ILE A 3 11.77 8.67 -10.37
CA ILE A 3 10.75 7.93 -9.59
C ILE A 3 9.44 8.71 -9.47
N LYS A 4 9.50 10.04 -9.35
CA LYS A 4 8.30 10.88 -9.23
C LYS A 4 7.51 10.92 -10.53
N GLN A 5 8.19 10.83 -11.66
CA GLN A 5 7.62 10.99 -13.00
C GLN A 5 7.42 9.66 -13.73
N SER A 6 7.70 8.53 -13.09
CA SER A 6 7.46 7.23 -13.71
C SER A 6 6.00 7.10 -14.17
N PRO A 7 5.74 6.45 -15.31
CA PRO A 7 4.36 6.30 -15.82
C PRO A 7 3.48 5.48 -14.86
N LEU A 8 4.08 4.56 -14.11
CA LEU A 8 3.44 3.80 -13.04
C LEU A 8 4.44 3.64 -11.89
N LEU A 9 3.97 3.75 -10.65
CA LEU A 9 4.75 3.46 -9.46
C LEU A 9 3.98 2.47 -8.57
N ILE A 10 4.64 1.39 -8.17
CA ILE A 10 4.10 0.41 -7.23
C ILE A 10 4.89 0.54 -5.93
N LEU A 11 4.18 0.85 -4.85
CA LEU A 11 4.72 0.88 -3.49
C LEU A 11 4.24 -0.37 -2.77
N ASP A 12 5.15 -1.33 -2.60
CA ASP A 12 4.86 -2.57 -1.91
C ASP A 12 5.06 -2.42 -0.39
N ASP A 13 4.27 -3.14 0.42
CA ASP A 13 4.34 -3.21 1.89
C ASP A 13 4.46 -1.84 2.59
N PHE A 14 3.64 -0.88 2.17
CA PHE A 14 3.59 0.44 2.80
C PHE A 14 3.20 0.30 4.28
N GLY A 15 4.06 0.79 5.17
CA GLY A 15 3.92 0.65 6.62
C GLY A 15 5.09 -0.09 7.27
N GLU A 16 5.75 -0.99 6.54
CA GLU A 16 6.89 -1.80 7.04
C GLU A 16 8.25 -1.07 6.93
N GLN A 17 8.28 0.15 6.38
CA GLN A 17 9.51 0.92 6.27
C GLN A 17 10.09 1.30 7.64
N SER A 18 11.42 1.44 7.71
CA SER A 18 12.12 2.04 8.85
C SER A 18 11.46 3.37 9.23
N ALA A 19 10.97 3.47 10.47
CA ALA A 19 10.18 4.59 10.98
C ALA A 19 10.97 5.91 11.18
N THR A 20 12.05 6.12 10.43
CA THR A 20 12.82 7.37 10.50
C THR A 20 11.96 8.55 10.02
N PRO A 21 12.07 9.72 10.68
CA PRO A 21 11.35 10.92 10.23
C PRO A 21 11.63 11.28 8.77
N TRP A 22 12.86 11.08 8.32
CA TRP A 22 13.26 11.34 6.93
C TRP A 22 12.55 10.42 5.93
N ALA A 23 12.44 9.12 6.21
CA ALA A 23 11.75 8.19 5.32
C ALA A 23 10.26 8.54 5.18
N ARG A 24 9.61 8.88 6.30
CA ARG A 24 8.21 9.35 6.33
C ARG A 24 8.03 10.62 5.51
N GLU A 25 8.93 11.58 5.66
CA GLU A 25 8.89 12.83 4.90
C GLU A 25 9.03 12.57 3.39
N LYS A 26 9.96 11.69 2.99
CA LYS A 26 10.16 11.36 1.56
C LYS A 26 9.00 10.62 0.96
N LEU A 27 8.39 9.68 1.68
CA LEU A 27 7.16 9.02 1.25
C LEU A 27 6.02 10.02 1.08
N TYR A 28 5.85 10.93 2.04
CA TYR A 28 4.85 11.99 1.93
C TYR A 28 5.09 12.88 0.70
N GLN A 29 6.33 13.33 0.47
CA GLN A 29 6.69 14.15 -0.70
C GLN A 29 6.36 13.42 -2.01
N LEU A 30 6.65 12.12 -2.10
CA LEU A 30 6.38 11.29 -3.27
C LEU A 30 4.88 11.12 -3.53
N ILE A 31 4.13 10.69 -2.51
CA ILE A 31 2.68 10.46 -2.60
C ILE A 31 1.95 11.76 -2.92
N ASN A 32 2.31 12.85 -2.24
CA ASN A 32 1.71 14.15 -2.49
C ASN A 32 1.98 14.65 -3.92
N TYR A 33 3.20 14.50 -4.43
CA TYR A 33 3.53 14.89 -5.80
C TYR A 33 2.69 14.11 -6.82
N ARG A 34 2.65 12.77 -6.71
CA ARG A 34 1.92 11.93 -7.67
C ARG A 34 0.42 12.11 -7.59
N TYR A 35 -0.12 12.32 -6.39
CA TYR A 35 -1.53 12.69 -6.20
C TYR A 35 -1.88 14.01 -6.92
N ASN A 36 -1.09 15.06 -6.70
CA ASN A 36 -1.34 16.37 -7.33
C ASN A 36 -1.17 16.33 -8.86
N ALA A 37 -0.20 15.56 -9.34
CA ALA A 37 0.05 15.35 -10.76
C ALA A 37 -0.88 14.30 -11.40
N ARG A 38 -1.77 13.66 -10.62
CA ARG A 38 -2.66 12.57 -11.05
C ARG A 38 -1.93 11.43 -11.76
N LEU A 39 -0.74 11.10 -11.28
CA LEU A 39 0.07 10.04 -11.86
C LEU A 39 -0.32 8.68 -11.27
N PRO A 40 -0.46 7.62 -12.09
CA PRO A 40 -0.88 6.31 -11.62
C PRO A 40 0.03 5.74 -10.53
N MET A 41 -0.57 5.23 -9.45
CA MET A 41 0.16 4.59 -8.35
C MET A 41 -0.65 3.43 -7.81
N VAL A 42 0.03 2.35 -7.45
CA VAL A 42 -0.54 1.24 -6.67
C VAL A 42 0.21 1.18 -5.34
N ILE A 43 -0.52 1.01 -4.25
CA ILE A 43 0.04 0.85 -2.91
C ILE A 43 -0.55 -0.41 -2.30
N THR A 44 0.30 -1.30 -1.78
CA THR A 44 -0.12 -2.41 -0.92
C THR A 44 0.24 -2.07 0.53
N THR A 45 -0.60 -2.47 1.47
CA THR A 45 -0.38 -2.22 2.90
C THR A 45 -1.14 -3.25 3.73
N CYS A 46 -0.54 -3.63 4.85
CA CYS A 46 -1.21 -4.40 5.91
C CYS A 46 -1.89 -3.49 6.95
N LEU A 47 -1.74 -2.17 6.82
CA LEU A 47 -2.35 -1.19 7.71
C LEU A 47 -3.78 -0.86 7.27
N SER A 48 -4.65 -0.67 8.24
CA SER A 48 -5.92 0.02 8.02
C SER A 48 -5.68 1.50 7.71
N LEU A 49 -6.65 2.13 7.04
CA LEU A 49 -6.57 3.56 6.69
C LEU A 49 -6.45 4.48 7.92
N ASP A 50 -6.93 4.02 9.08
CA ASP A 50 -6.87 4.75 10.35
C ASP A 50 -5.47 4.68 11.01
N GLU A 51 -4.69 3.64 10.70
CA GLU A 51 -3.30 3.48 11.15
C GLU A 51 -2.32 4.31 10.30
N ILE A 52 -2.74 4.69 9.09
CA ILE A 52 -1.95 5.54 8.19
C ILE A 52 -2.08 7.00 8.62
N GLU A 53 -0.97 7.74 8.54
CA GLU A 53 -0.95 9.18 8.84
C GLU A 53 -2.03 9.92 8.04
N THR A 54 -2.84 10.73 8.74
CA THR A 54 -4.05 11.41 8.22
C THR A 54 -3.84 12.13 6.89
N ARG A 55 -2.64 12.71 6.68
CA ARG A 55 -2.31 13.40 5.45
C ARG A 55 -2.18 12.45 4.26
N ILE A 56 -1.66 11.25 4.47
CA ILE A 56 -1.52 10.24 3.43
C ILE A 56 -2.87 9.55 3.22
N SER A 57 -3.54 9.13 4.29
CA SER A 57 -4.82 8.43 4.20
C SER A 57 -5.89 9.28 3.50
N SER A 58 -5.96 10.58 3.77
CA SER A 58 -6.89 11.50 3.07
C SER A 58 -6.73 11.52 1.54
N ARG A 59 -5.52 11.26 1.01
CA ARG A 59 -5.28 11.15 -0.45
C ARG A 59 -5.64 9.78 -1.00
N MET A 60 -5.47 8.73 -0.19
CA MET A 60 -5.82 7.35 -0.56
C MET A 60 -7.33 7.13 -0.59
N VAL A 61 -8.11 7.89 0.21
CA VAL A 61 -9.57 7.76 0.26
C VAL A 61 -10.31 8.75 -0.64
N ASP A 62 -9.62 9.61 -1.41
CA ASP A 62 -10.30 10.50 -2.36
C ASP A 62 -10.95 9.68 -3.49
N PRO A 63 -12.29 9.59 -3.56
CA PRO A 63 -12.97 8.78 -4.56
C PRO A 63 -12.81 9.31 -5.99
N ARG A 64 -12.28 10.53 -6.17
CA ARG A 64 -12.04 11.13 -7.50
C ARG A 64 -10.79 10.59 -8.16
N LEU A 65 -9.82 10.12 -7.38
CA LEU A 65 -8.48 9.78 -7.85
C LEU A 65 -8.00 8.39 -7.39
N SER A 66 -8.59 7.85 -6.33
CA SER A 66 -8.12 6.63 -5.67
C SER A 66 -9.23 5.60 -5.55
N LEU A 67 -8.86 4.32 -5.61
CA LEU A 67 -9.74 3.18 -5.39
C LEU A 67 -9.10 2.27 -4.34
N VAL A 68 -9.85 1.97 -3.27
CA VAL A 68 -9.37 1.15 -2.15
C VAL A 68 -9.96 -0.25 -2.27
N PHE A 69 -9.08 -1.26 -2.21
CA PHE A 69 -9.48 -2.67 -2.16
C PHE A 69 -9.11 -3.25 -0.81
N ASN A 70 -10.11 -3.59 -0.01
CA ASN A 70 -9.91 -4.30 1.25
C ASN A 70 -9.82 -5.80 0.97
N ILE A 71 -8.62 -6.36 1.16
CA ILE A 71 -8.38 -7.80 0.98
C ILE A 71 -8.65 -8.50 2.30
N ILE A 72 -9.82 -9.16 2.39
CA ILE A 72 -10.23 -9.98 3.54
C ILE A 72 -9.90 -11.47 3.37
N ALA A 73 -9.18 -11.81 2.30
CA ALA A 73 -8.80 -13.20 2.01
C ALA A 73 -7.76 -13.70 3.02
N PRO A 74 -7.79 -15.00 3.38
CA PRO A 74 -6.77 -15.60 4.23
C PRO A 74 -5.42 -15.64 3.53
N ASP A 75 -4.34 -15.81 4.30
CA ASP A 75 -2.98 -15.93 3.76
C ASP A 75 -2.89 -17.10 2.77
N TYR A 76 -2.59 -16.75 1.52
CA TYR A 76 -2.42 -17.71 0.43
C TYR A 76 -1.31 -18.74 0.72
N ARG A 77 -0.28 -18.39 1.51
CA ARG A 77 0.84 -19.28 1.84
C ARG A 77 0.47 -20.33 2.91
N GLY A 78 -0.55 -20.06 3.72
CA GLY A 78 -0.92 -20.86 4.90
C GLY A 78 -1.75 -22.13 4.64
N ASP A 79 -2.46 -22.23 3.52
CA ASP A 79 -3.41 -23.33 3.28
C ASP A 79 -2.84 -24.54 2.51
N VAL A 80 -1.58 -24.46 2.06
CA VAL A 80 -0.94 -25.60 1.40
C VAL A 80 -0.60 -26.71 2.41
N ALA A 81 -0.34 -26.37 3.68
CA ALA A 81 -0.03 -27.35 4.72
C ALA A 81 -1.30 -27.97 5.33
N ALA A 82 -2.34 -27.18 5.56
CA ALA A 82 -3.62 -27.67 6.11
C ALA A 82 -4.33 -28.63 5.14
N SER A 83 -4.35 -28.31 3.84
CA SER A 83 -4.95 -29.19 2.82
C SER A 83 -4.19 -30.50 2.59
N ARG A 84 -2.88 -30.55 2.90
CA ARG A 84 -2.08 -31.78 2.83
C ARG A 84 -2.31 -32.73 4.01
N ARG A 85 -2.67 -32.22 5.20
CA ARG A 85 -2.99 -33.07 6.37
C ARG A 85 -4.38 -33.70 6.27
N ALA A 86 -5.36 -33.00 5.68
CA ALA A 86 -6.72 -33.51 5.51
C ALA A 86 -6.85 -34.68 4.50
N LYS A 87 -5.89 -34.87 3.60
CA LYS A 87 -5.87 -35.97 2.60
C LYS A 87 -5.20 -37.26 3.09
N ARG A 88 -4.84 -37.37 4.37
CA ARG A 88 -4.08 -38.50 4.93
C ARG A 88 -4.90 -39.42 5.86
N TYR A 89 -6.23 -39.29 5.88
CA TYR A 89 -7.14 -40.18 6.60
C TYR A 89 -8.07 -40.88 5.62
#